data_AF-A0A9X8QES6-F1
#
_entry.id   AF-A0A9X8QES6-F1
#
_cell.length_a   1.000
_cell.length_b   1.000
_cell.length_c   1.000
_cell.angle_alpha   90.00
_cell.angle_beta   90.00
_cell.angle_gamma   90.00
#
_symmetry.space_group_name_H-M   'P 1'
#
loop_
_entity.id
_entity.type
_entity.pdbx_description
1 polymer ?
#
loop_
_entity_poly.entity_id
_entity_poly.type
_entity_poly.pdbx_seq_one_letter_code
_entity_poly.pdbx_strand_id
1 'polypeptide(L)'
;MSEFDEYIKSILAYSELSDIEQDELFLEMYDHLNSLKEEYMEQGMNEKEAIYKAIQSFGESKVIGVEINKSVYEVPRPLKVLSKVLCIPYIIICFIVFLGTFISTSTFDSVRSLTGGGTVYHPIEFWQQFLHISDLETLLQLFGITLWQVKGFIAHPGPWGNSTYWLSVLQHIILVVPFGFFVPVLINKVTNYKKARKWYVMTFLVWEILHLLTLSDVFDVWRIAINMLGASVGYLLFIIIMQMDNKFRVMRKKIFEN
;
A
#
# COMPACT_ATOMS: atom_id res chain seq x y z
N MET A 1 30.71 -24.03 0.22
CA MET A 1 29.36 -23.87 -0.38
C MET A 1 29.45 -24.39 -1.79
N SER A 2 28.41 -25.07 -2.27
CA SER A 2 28.40 -25.55 -3.66
C SER A 2 28.35 -24.36 -4.62
N GLU A 3 28.90 -24.49 -5.83
CA GLU A 3 28.85 -23.43 -6.86
C GLU A 3 27.40 -23.03 -7.20
N PHE A 4 26.46 -23.98 -7.09
CA PHE A 4 25.03 -23.72 -7.20
C PHE A 4 24.48 -22.86 -6.05
N ASP A 5 24.92 -23.07 -4.81
CA ASP A 5 24.46 -22.28 -3.66
C ASP A 5 24.79 -20.80 -3.87
N GLU A 6 26.01 -20.50 -4.33
CA GLU A 6 26.46 -19.14 -4.61
C GLU A 6 25.69 -18.51 -5.75
N TYR A 7 25.49 -19.28 -6.83
CA TYR A 7 24.71 -18.83 -7.98
C TYR A 7 23.25 -18.51 -7.61
N ILE A 8 22.55 -19.41 -6.92
CA ILE A 8 21.16 -19.21 -6.51
C ILE A 8 21.04 -18.03 -5.54
N LYS A 9 21.95 -17.92 -4.55
CA LYS A 9 21.98 -16.75 -3.65
C LYS A 9 22.18 -15.45 -4.41
N SER A 10 22.98 -15.46 -5.48
CA SER A 10 23.14 -14.28 -6.33
C SER A 10 21.85 -13.91 -7.08
N ILE A 11 21.05 -14.90 -7.50
CA ILE A 11 19.72 -14.67 -8.12
C ILE A 11 18.76 -14.08 -7.10
N LEU A 12 18.66 -14.70 -5.92
CA LEU A 12 17.74 -14.30 -4.86
C LEU A 12 18.07 -12.89 -4.32
N ALA A 13 19.34 -12.47 -4.35
CA ALA A 13 19.75 -11.11 -3.99
C ALA A 13 19.12 -10.02 -4.89
N TYR A 14 18.75 -10.35 -6.14
CA TYR A 14 18.04 -9.45 -7.05
C TYR A 14 16.51 -9.61 -6.98
N SER A 15 16.01 -10.59 -6.22
CA SER A 15 14.58 -10.81 -5.99
C SER A 15 14.06 -9.96 -4.81
N GLU A 16 12.83 -9.45 -4.90
CA GLU A 16 12.10 -8.72 -3.86
C GLU A 16 11.18 -9.67 -3.05
N LEU A 17 11.53 -10.95 -2.96
CA LEU A 17 10.76 -12.00 -2.28
C LEU A 17 10.93 -11.96 -0.76
N SER A 18 9.97 -12.54 -0.03
CA SER A 18 10.10 -12.78 1.41
C SER A 18 11.01 -13.98 1.70
N ASP A 19 11.55 -14.07 2.93
CA ASP A 19 12.50 -15.12 3.33
C ASP A 19 11.93 -16.53 3.08
N ILE A 20 10.63 -16.74 3.35
CA ILE A 20 9.96 -18.04 3.12
C ILE A 20 9.89 -18.38 1.63
N GLU A 21 9.53 -17.40 0.79
CA GLU A 21 9.48 -17.59 -0.67
C GLU A 21 10.89 -17.79 -1.27
N GLN A 22 11.90 -17.15 -0.68
CA GLN A 22 13.30 -17.35 -1.06
C GLN A 22 13.77 -18.77 -0.75
N ASP A 23 13.40 -19.33 0.40
CA ASP A 23 13.78 -20.70 0.79
C ASP A 23 13.09 -21.76 -0.09
N GLU A 24 11.79 -21.61 -0.38
CA GLU A 24 11.07 -22.51 -1.30
C GLU A 24 11.68 -22.48 -2.70
N LEU A 25 11.91 -21.27 -3.24
CA LEU A 25 12.49 -21.09 -4.57
C LEU A 25 13.95 -21.57 -4.63
N PHE A 26 14.70 -21.42 -3.53
CA PHE A 26 16.06 -21.93 -3.44
C PHE A 26 16.10 -23.45 -3.67
N LEU A 27 15.23 -24.19 -2.98
CA LEU A 27 15.15 -25.64 -3.11
C LEU A 27 14.78 -26.07 -4.53
N GLU A 28 13.76 -25.45 -5.12
CA GLU A 28 13.31 -25.77 -6.49
C GLU A 28 14.42 -25.51 -7.53
N MET A 29 15.12 -24.38 -7.42
CA MET A 29 16.23 -24.05 -8.31
C MET A 29 17.42 -24.99 -8.12
N TYR A 30 17.70 -25.38 -6.88
CA TYR A 30 18.78 -26.30 -6.55
C TYR A 30 18.53 -27.70 -7.14
N ASP A 31 17.30 -28.20 -7.02
CA ASP A 31 16.91 -29.49 -7.59
C ASP A 31 16.99 -29.47 -9.13
N HIS A 32 16.55 -28.38 -9.76
CA HIS A 32 16.62 -28.23 -11.22
C HIS A 32 18.07 -28.15 -11.72
N LEU A 33 18.93 -27.38 -11.05
CA LEU A 33 20.35 -27.29 -11.40
C LEU A 33 21.08 -28.62 -11.23
N ASN A 34 20.75 -29.40 -10.20
CA ASN A 34 21.29 -30.75 -10.06
C ASN A 34 20.78 -31.70 -11.14
N SER A 35 19.52 -31.61 -11.53
CA SER A 35 18.96 -32.40 -12.64
C SER A 35 19.69 -32.10 -13.96
N LEU A 36 19.95 -30.82 -14.26
CA LEU A 36 20.72 -30.40 -15.45
C LEU A 36 22.18 -30.88 -15.38
N LYS A 37 22.80 -30.82 -14.19
CA LYS A 37 24.15 -31.35 -13.98
C LYS A 37 24.20 -32.85 -14.29
N GLU A 38 23.26 -33.62 -13.77
CA GLU A 38 23.18 -35.07 -14.01
C GLU A 38 23.02 -35.38 -15.50
N GLU A 39 22.14 -34.65 -16.22
CA GLU A 39 21.97 -34.79 -17.67
C GLU A 39 23.27 -34.53 -18.44
N TYR A 40 24.04 -33.49 -18.07
CA TYR A 40 25.33 -33.21 -18.71
C TYR A 40 26.40 -34.24 -18.36
N MET A 41 26.36 -34.80 -17.15
CA MET A 41 27.25 -35.89 -16.77
C MET A 41 26.93 -37.18 -17.54
N GLU A 42 25.66 -37.47 -17.80
CA GLU A 42 25.23 -38.58 -18.66
C GLU A 42 25.68 -38.40 -20.11
N GLN A 43 25.76 -37.14 -20.58
CA GLN A 43 26.36 -36.79 -21.88
C GLN A 43 27.89 -36.92 -21.92
N GLY A 44 28.50 -37.39 -20.83
CA GLY A 44 29.94 -37.69 -20.74
C GLY A 44 30.80 -36.52 -20.27
N MET A 45 30.21 -35.42 -19.78
CA MET A 45 30.98 -34.31 -19.21
C MET A 45 31.50 -34.64 -17.82
N ASN A 46 32.65 -34.07 -17.47
CA ASN A 46 33.10 -34.13 -16.09
C ASN A 46 32.20 -33.25 -15.20
N GLU A 47 32.17 -33.54 -13.90
CA GLU A 47 31.26 -32.86 -12.97
C GLU A 47 31.44 -31.33 -12.95
N LYS A 48 32.67 -30.82 -13.04
CA LYS A 48 32.92 -29.37 -13.07
C LYS A 48 32.41 -28.71 -14.35
N GLU A 49 32.62 -29.35 -15.49
CA GLU A 49 32.10 -28.90 -16.79
C GLU A 49 30.57 -28.96 -16.81
N ALA A 50 29.98 -29.99 -16.23
CA ALA A 50 28.54 -30.14 -16.10
C ALA A 50 27.92 -29.04 -15.21
N ILE A 51 28.54 -28.69 -14.09
CA ILE A 51 28.09 -27.60 -13.22
C ILE A 51 28.15 -26.25 -13.95
N TYR A 52 29.29 -25.95 -14.59
CA TYR A 52 29.44 -24.73 -15.36
C TYR A 52 28.38 -24.62 -16.47
N LYS A 53 28.16 -25.71 -17.21
CA LYS A 53 27.18 -25.76 -18.29
C LYS A 53 25.75 -25.67 -17.77
N ALA A 54 25.43 -26.28 -16.63
CA ALA A 54 24.14 -26.15 -15.96
C ALA A 54 23.85 -24.68 -15.61
N ILE A 55 24.81 -23.97 -14.99
CA ILE A 55 24.66 -22.53 -14.68
C ILE A 55 24.50 -21.70 -15.96
N GLN A 56 25.33 -21.97 -16.98
CA GLN A 56 25.27 -21.24 -18.24
C GLN A 56 23.93 -21.43 -18.97
N SER A 57 23.41 -22.65 -18.99
CA SER A 57 22.11 -22.98 -19.59
C SER A 57 20.95 -22.41 -18.79
N PHE A 58 21.09 -22.29 -17.46
CA PHE A 58 20.08 -21.70 -16.58
C PHE A 58 19.93 -20.19 -16.81
N GLY A 59 21.05 -19.49 -17.05
CA GLY A 59 21.07 -18.10 -17.53
C GLY A 59 21.77 -17.09 -16.61
N GLU A 60 21.63 -15.80 -16.90
CA GLU A 60 22.29 -14.75 -16.11
C GLU A 60 21.52 -14.44 -14.82
N SER A 61 22.22 -14.45 -13.67
CA SER A 61 21.57 -14.36 -12.37
C SER A 61 20.77 -13.08 -12.15
N LYS A 62 21.28 -11.94 -12.64
CA LYS A 62 20.59 -10.65 -12.58
C LYS A 62 19.30 -10.63 -13.39
N VAL A 63 19.33 -11.20 -14.60
CA VAL A 63 18.16 -11.24 -15.49
C VAL A 63 17.06 -12.08 -14.85
N ILE A 64 17.42 -13.28 -14.38
CA ILE A 64 16.49 -14.21 -13.75
C ILE A 64 15.89 -13.61 -12.47
N GLY A 65 16.71 -13.03 -11.59
CA GLY A 65 16.24 -12.41 -10.35
C GLY A 65 15.26 -11.26 -10.57
N VAL A 66 15.48 -10.44 -11.60
CA VAL A 66 14.55 -9.37 -11.99
C VAL A 66 13.27 -9.94 -12.62
N GLU A 67 13.38 -11.00 -13.42
CA GLU A 67 12.24 -11.63 -14.09
C GLU A 67 11.33 -12.38 -13.12
N ILE A 68 11.89 -12.99 -12.07
CA ILE A 68 11.15 -13.56 -10.93
C ILE A 68 10.25 -12.49 -10.30
N ASN A 69 10.76 -11.28 -10.07
CA ASN A 69 9.92 -10.19 -9.52
C ASN A 69 8.77 -9.83 -10.47
N LYS A 70 9.02 -9.87 -11.77
CA LYS A 70 8.00 -9.53 -12.76
C LYS A 70 6.91 -10.59 -12.85
N SER A 71 7.28 -11.87 -12.76
CA SER A 71 6.34 -12.99 -12.87
C SER A 71 5.52 -13.20 -11.60
N VAL A 72 6.12 -13.02 -10.42
CA VAL A 72 5.44 -13.19 -9.13
C VAL A 72 4.37 -12.12 -8.90
N TYR A 73 4.61 -10.88 -9.36
CA TYR A 73 3.69 -9.76 -9.19
C TYR A 73 2.86 -9.42 -10.45
N GLU A 74 2.81 -10.31 -11.45
CA GLU A 74 1.98 -10.08 -12.63
C GLU A 74 0.49 -10.26 -12.31
N VAL A 75 -0.16 -9.11 -12.08
CA VAL A 75 -1.58 -9.02 -11.81
C VAL A 75 -2.40 -9.62 -12.96
N PRO A 76 -3.30 -10.59 -12.69
CA PRO A 76 -4.07 -11.24 -13.74
C PRO A 76 -4.95 -10.23 -14.49
N ARG A 77 -5.01 -10.37 -15.83
CA ARG A 77 -5.81 -9.51 -16.72
C ARG A 77 -7.26 -9.26 -16.25
N PRO A 78 -8.05 -10.27 -15.83
CA PRO A 78 -9.42 -10.03 -15.37
C PRO A 78 -9.47 -9.13 -14.13
N LEU A 79 -8.56 -9.34 -13.17
CA LEU A 79 -8.47 -8.51 -11.97
C LEU A 79 -8.14 -7.07 -12.31
N LYS A 80 -7.23 -6.86 -13.27
CA LYS A 80 -6.86 -5.52 -13.74
C LYS A 80 -8.02 -4.79 -14.42
N VAL A 81 -8.80 -5.49 -15.26
CA VAL A 81 -9.99 -4.91 -15.91
C VAL A 81 -11.06 -4.57 -14.87
N LEU A 82 -11.34 -5.51 -13.96
CA LEU A 82 -12.31 -5.30 -12.88
C LEU A 82 -11.94 -4.10 -12.01
N SER A 83 -10.67 -4.00 -11.59
CA SER A 83 -10.19 -2.88 -10.79
C SER A 83 -10.30 -1.54 -11.52
N LYS A 84 -10.10 -1.49 -12.84
CA LYS A 84 -10.33 -0.25 -13.60
C LYS A 84 -11.80 0.17 -13.58
N VAL A 85 -12.71 -0.78 -13.76
CA VAL A 85 -14.16 -0.54 -13.75
C VAL A 85 -14.62 -0.07 -12.37
N LEU A 86 -14.13 -0.69 -11.29
CA LEU A 86 -14.49 -0.32 -9.91
C LEU A 86 -13.79 0.94 -9.39
N CYS A 87 -12.63 1.30 -9.95
CA CYS A 87 -11.90 2.51 -9.53
C CYS A 87 -12.64 3.80 -9.90
N ILE A 88 -13.35 3.83 -11.03
CA ILE A 88 -14.14 5.01 -11.46
C ILE A 88 -15.22 5.39 -10.45
N PRO A 89 -16.19 4.51 -10.08
CA PRO A 89 -17.21 4.85 -9.10
C PRO A 89 -16.61 5.13 -7.72
N TYR A 90 -15.50 4.46 -7.36
CA TYR A 90 -14.78 4.75 -6.13
C TYR A 90 -14.25 6.19 -6.08
N ILE A 91 -13.60 6.67 -7.15
CA ILE A 91 -13.11 8.05 -7.24
C ILE A 91 -14.29 9.04 -7.14
N ILE A 92 -15.43 8.73 -7.76
CA ILE A 92 -16.65 9.55 -7.66
C ILE A 92 -17.14 9.63 -6.21
N ILE A 93 -17.17 8.50 -5.48
CA ILE A 93 -17.56 8.49 -4.06
C ILE A 93 -16.60 9.35 -3.23
N CYS A 94 -15.28 9.20 -3.41
CA CYS A 94 -14.30 10.03 -2.71
C CYS A 94 -14.47 11.52 -3.03
N PHE A 95 -14.78 11.86 -4.28
CA PHE A 95 -15.04 13.24 -4.68
C PHE A 95 -16.33 13.79 -4.07
N ILE A 96 -17.40 12.99 -3.97
CA ILE A 96 -18.63 13.38 -3.28
C ILE A 96 -18.37 13.59 -1.78
N VAL A 97 -17.62 12.71 -1.13
CA VAL A 97 -17.23 12.87 0.28
C VAL A 97 -16.42 14.14 0.49
N PHE A 98 -15.46 14.41 -0.40
CA PHE A 98 -14.67 15.66 -0.41
C PHE A 98 -15.55 16.91 -0.60
N LEU A 99 -16.51 16.88 -1.53
CA LEU A 99 -17.44 17.98 -1.71
C LEU A 99 -18.37 18.14 -0.51
N GLY A 100 -18.80 17.04 0.12
CA GLY A 100 -19.63 17.07 1.31
C GLY A 100 -18.95 17.77 2.48
N THR A 101 -17.65 17.51 2.70
CA THR A 101 -16.86 18.20 3.72
C THR A 101 -16.71 19.69 3.40
N PHE A 102 -16.45 20.06 2.14
CA PHE A 102 -16.36 21.46 1.68
C PHE A 102 -17.68 22.24 1.77
N ILE A 103 -18.80 21.61 1.39
CA ILE A 103 -20.13 22.24 1.42
C ILE A 103 -20.63 22.37 2.86
N SER A 104 -20.39 21.37 3.71
CA SER A 104 -20.81 21.42 5.11
C SER A 104 -20.14 22.56 5.86
N THR A 105 -18.86 22.85 5.64
CA THR A 105 -18.21 24.03 6.25
C THR A 105 -18.78 25.34 5.70
N SER A 106 -18.96 25.46 4.38
CA SER A 106 -19.46 26.71 3.76
C SER A 106 -20.94 27.04 4.05
N THR A 107 -21.80 26.03 4.20
CA THR A 107 -23.24 26.23 4.48
C THR A 107 -23.57 26.37 5.96
N PHE A 108 -22.85 25.66 6.85
CA PHE A 108 -23.09 25.72 8.29
C PHE A 108 -22.63 27.07 8.91
N ASP A 109 -21.59 27.67 8.35
CA ASP A 109 -21.16 29.05 8.67
C ASP A 109 -22.24 30.09 8.29
N SER A 110 -22.96 29.87 7.18
CA SER A 110 -23.98 30.80 6.70
C SER A 110 -25.29 30.74 7.49
N VAL A 111 -25.72 29.56 7.95
CA VAL A 111 -26.99 29.36 8.67
C VAL A 111 -26.87 29.65 10.16
N ARG A 112 -25.71 29.40 10.79
CA ARG A 112 -25.55 29.54 12.25
C ARG A 112 -25.16 30.94 12.71
N SER A 113 -24.60 31.78 11.82
CA SER A 113 -24.43 33.22 12.05
C SER A 113 -25.77 33.95 12.24
N LEU A 114 -26.86 33.39 11.69
CA LEU A 114 -28.22 33.89 11.86
C LEU A 114 -28.86 33.47 13.19
N THR A 115 -28.37 32.42 13.87
CA THR A 115 -29.02 31.83 15.05
C THR A 115 -28.27 32.01 16.37
N GLY A 116 -27.16 32.78 16.40
CA GLY A 116 -26.54 33.29 17.64
C GLY A 116 -26.05 32.26 18.66
N GLY A 117 -25.67 31.05 18.25
CA GLY A 117 -25.44 29.92 19.15
C GLY A 117 -23.99 29.41 19.25
N GLY A 118 -23.25 29.92 20.24
CA GLY A 118 -22.09 29.28 20.92
C GLY A 118 -20.74 29.28 20.18
N THR A 119 -19.64 29.37 20.93
CA THR A 119 -18.25 29.37 20.44
C THR A 119 -17.92 28.06 19.73
N VAL A 120 -17.96 28.08 18.40
CA VAL A 120 -17.51 27.00 17.52
C VAL A 120 -16.28 27.52 16.79
N TYR A 121 -15.25 26.69 16.68
CA TYR A 121 -14.02 27.00 15.97
C TYR A 121 -14.34 27.38 14.52
N HIS A 122 -14.20 28.66 14.18
CA HIS A 122 -14.45 29.16 12.84
C HIS A 122 -13.21 28.89 11.97
N PRO A 123 -13.30 28.12 10.88
CA PRO A 123 -12.18 27.94 9.96
C PRO A 123 -11.64 29.28 9.47
N ILE A 124 -12.51 30.24 9.14
CA ILE A 124 -12.12 31.58 8.68
C ILE A 124 -11.41 32.40 9.77
N GLU A 125 -11.90 32.40 11.01
CA GLU A 125 -11.24 33.13 12.11
C GLU A 125 -9.92 32.47 12.52
N PHE A 126 -9.88 31.13 12.47
CA PHE A 126 -8.66 30.34 12.59
C PHE A 126 -7.64 30.74 11.52
N TRP A 127 -8.07 30.90 10.27
CA TRP A 127 -7.21 31.34 9.16
C TRP A 127 -6.76 32.79 9.29
N GLN A 128 -7.62 33.68 9.78
CA GLN A 128 -7.26 35.07 10.07
C GLN A 128 -6.23 35.15 11.21
N GLN A 129 -6.37 34.32 12.26
CA GLN A 129 -5.33 34.16 13.28
C GLN A 129 -4.07 33.52 12.72
N PHE A 130 -4.18 32.46 11.92
CA PHE A 130 -3.05 31.73 11.32
C PHE A 130 -2.17 32.63 10.45
N LEU A 131 -2.77 33.50 9.64
CA LEU A 131 -2.06 34.47 8.81
C LEU A 131 -1.35 35.57 9.63
N HIS A 132 -1.62 35.68 10.93
CA HIS A 132 -0.98 36.63 11.85
C HIS A 132 0.00 35.96 12.83
N ILE A 133 0.10 34.62 12.81
CA ILE A 133 1.09 33.89 13.59
C ILE A 133 2.46 34.04 12.92
N SER A 134 3.40 34.65 13.64
CA SER A 134 4.77 34.88 13.16
C SER A 134 5.81 34.01 13.86
N ASP A 135 5.42 33.30 14.93
CA ASP A 135 6.31 32.46 15.72
C ASP A 135 6.13 30.96 15.42
N LEU A 136 7.26 30.26 15.31
CA LEU A 136 7.33 28.84 14.96
C LEU A 136 6.72 27.94 16.03
N GLU A 137 6.70 28.39 17.30
CA GLU A 137 6.21 27.62 18.44
C GLU A 137 4.69 27.48 18.40
N THR A 138 3.96 28.57 18.14
CA THR A 138 2.50 28.54 17.96
C THR A 138 2.11 27.75 16.71
N LEU A 139 2.90 27.84 15.63
CA LEU A 139 2.76 27.00 14.44
C LEU A 139 2.89 25.50 14.76
N LEU A 140 3.88 25.10 15.56
CA LEU A 140 4.08 23.72 15.99
C LEU A 140 2.99 23.25 16.97
N GLN A 141 2.49 24.13 17.85
CA GLN A 141 1.37 23.82 18.74
C GLN A 141 0.08 23.56 17.97
N LEU A 142 -0.18 24.24 16.85
CA LEU A 142 -1.32 23.97 15.97
C LEU A 142 -1.28 22.55 15.38
N PHE A 143 -0.11 22.09 14.94
CA PHE A 143 0.07 20.68 14.58
C PHE A 143 -0.12 19.76 15.80
N GLY A 144 0.28 20.21 17.00
CA GLY A 144 0.11 19.53 18.28
C GLY A 144 -1.33 19.42 18.81
N ILE A 145 -2.28 20.24 18.34
CA ILE A 145 -3.71 20.18 18.71
C ILE A 145 -4.30 18.80 18.37
N THR A 146 -3.83 18.18 17.30
CA THR A 146 -4.25 16.83 16.85
C THR A 146 -3.89 15.74 17.88
N LEU A 147 -2.69 15.82 18.47
CA LEU A 147 -2.25 14.90 19.52
C LEU A 147 -2.91 15.17 20.87
N TRP A 148 -3.27 16.43 21.15
CA TRP A 148 -3.96 16.82 22.38
C TRP A 148 -5.40 16.31 22.40
N GLN A 149 -6.09 16.32 21.26
CA GLN A 149 -7.42 15.72 21.11
C GLN A 149 -7.39 14.20 21.35
N VAL A 150 -6.38 13.50 20.83
CA VAL A 150 -6.18 12.06 21.08
C VAL A 150 -5.90 11.80 22.57
N LYS A 151 -5.05 12.60 23.22
CA LYS A 151 -4.77 12.47 24.66
C LYS A 151 -5.99 12.77 25.53
N GLY A 152 -6.73 13.84 25.24
CA GLY A 152 -7.96 14.20 25.95
C GLY A 152 -9.05 13.13 25.82
N PHE A 153 -9.11 12.45 24.67
CA PHE A 153 -10.03 11.35 24.41
C PHE A 153 -9.65 10.05 25.14
N ILE A 154 -8.36 9.68 25.14
CA ILE A 154 -7.84 8.53 25.92
C ILE A 154 -8.10 8.75 27.42
N ALA A 155 -8.02 10.00 27.90
CA ALA A 155 -8.23 10.34 29.30
C ALA A 155 -9.71 10.34 29.75
N HIS A 156 -10.68 10.54 28.83
CA HIS A 156 -12.10 10.66 29.17
C HIS A 156 -13.03 9.85 28.25
N PRO A 157 -13.07 8.51 28.40
CA PRO A 157 -13.91 7.63 27.59
C PRO A 157 -15.37 7.65 28.06
N GLY A 158 -16.12 8.67 27.66
CA GLY A 158 -17.57 8.75 27.92
C GLY A 158 -18.38 7.72 27.09
N PRO A 159 -19.54 7.26 27.58
CA PRO A 159 -20.31 6.16 26.97
C PRO A 159 -20.91 6.46 25.58
N TRP A 160 -21.08 7.74 25.21
CA TRP A 160 -21.64 8.16 23.92
C TRP A 160 -20.60 8.71 22.93
N GLY A 161 -19.44 9.15 23.43
CA GLY A 161 -18.34 9.66 22.60
C GLY A 161 -17.43 8.57 22.04
N ASN A 162 -17.38 7.40 22.70
CA ASN A 162 -16.50 6.33 22.27
C ASN A 162 -16.98 5.71 20.95
N SER A 163 -18.25 5.31 20.85
CA SER A 163 -18.77 4.61 19.67
C SER A 163 -18.82 5.47 18.41
N THR A 164 -19.23 6.74 18.54
CA THR A 164 -19.32 7.69 17.40
C THR A 164 -17.95 8.05 16.84
N TYR A 165 -16.94 8.22 17.70
CA TYR A 165 -15.56 8.42 17.29
C TYR A 165 -14.96 7.16 16.63
N TRP A 166 -15.12 5.98 17.22
CA TRP A 166 -14.62 4.75 16.59
C TRP A 166 -15.31 4.47 15.25
N LEU A 167 -16.59 4.80 15.13
CA LEU A 167 -17.31 4.72 13.86
C LEU A 167 -16.71 5.66 12.81
N SER A 168 -16.35 6.89 13.17
CA SER A 168 -15.72 7.84 12.24
C SER A 168 -14.31 7.39 11.83
N VAL A 169 -13.52 6.86 12.75
CA VAL A 169 -12.21 6.24 12.45
C VAL A 169 -12.38 5.06 11.47
N LEU A 170 -13.34 4.18 11.73
CA LEU A 170 -13.62 3.03 10.86
C LEU A 170 -14.09 3.47 9.47
N GLN A 171 -14.90 4.52 9.36
CA GLN A 171 -15.32 5.07 8.07
C GLN A 171 -14.14 5.53 7.22
N HIS A 172 -13.14 6.20 7.81
CA HIS A 172 -11.92 6.61 7.11
C HIS A 172 -11.12 5.39 6.64
N ILE A 173 -10.94 4.40 7.51
CA ILE A 173 -10.24 3.15 7.16
C ILE A 173 -10.95 2.45 6.00
N ILE A 174 -12.26 2.19 6.12
CA ILE A 174 -13.06 1.47 5.13
C ILE A 174 -13.08 2.20 3.79
N LEU A 175 -13.22 3.53 3.80
CA LEU A 175 -13.19 4.32 2.58
C LEU A 175 -11.87 4.17 1.83
N VAL A 176 -10.74 4.02 2.53
CA VAL A 176 -9.41 4.01 1.92
C VAL A 176 -8.93 2.60 1.53
N VAL A 177 -9.56 1.54 2.04
CA VAL A 177 -9.25 0.14 1.68
C VAL A 177 -9.24 -0.10 0.16
N PRO A 178 -10.26 0.32 -0.63
CA PRO A 178 -10.24 0.17 -2.08
C PRO A 178 -9.04 0.86 -2.75
N PHE A 179 -8.64 2.04 -2.28
CA PHE A 179 -7.46 2.73 -2.79
C PHE A 179 -6.17 1.94 -2.50
N GLY A 180 -6.02 1.41 -1.28
CA GLY A 180 -4.91 0.53 -0.91
C GLY A 180 -4.77 -0.65 -1.87
N PHE A 181 -5.90 -1.26 -2.24
CA PHE A 181 -5.97 -2.37 -3.19
C PHE A 181 -5.68 -1.95 -4.65
N PHE A 182 -6.23 -0.81 -5.11
CA PHE A 182 -6.10 -0.40 -6.51
C PHE A 182 -4.69 0.05 -6.89
N VAL A 183 -3.93 0.65 -5.97
CA VAL A 183 -2.56 1.14 -6.26
C VAL A 183 -1.65 0.06 -6.85
N PRO A 184 -1.40 -1.09 -6.20
CA PRO A 184 -0.57 -2.14 -6.78
C PRO A 184 -1.20 -2.80 -8.03
N VAL A 185 -2.53 -2.82 -8.14
CA VAL A 185 -3.24 -3.44 -9.27
C VAL A 185 -3.16 -2.61 -10.55
N LEU A 186 -3.32 -1.28 -10.43
CA LEU A 186 -3.41 -0.38 -11.57
C LEU A 186 -2.05 0.21 -11.97
N ILE A 187 -1.13 0.36 -11.02
CA ILE A 187 0.19 0.92 -11.27
C ILE A 187 1.19 -0.22 -11.38
N ASN A 188 1.49 -0.64 -12.62
CA ASN A 188 2.42 -1.74 -12.93
C ASN A 188 3.81 -1.62 -12.29
N LYS A 189 4.22 -0.41 -11.86
CA LYS A 189 5.52 -0.16 -11.22
C LYS A 189 5.52 -0.51 -9.72
N VAL A 190 4.36 -0.72 -9.11
CA VAL A 190 4.22 -0.96 -7.67
C VAL A 190 4.19 -2.47 -7.41
N THR A 191 5.38 -3.05 -7.27
CA THR A 191 5.55 -4.49 -7.00
C THR A 191 5.51 -4.83 -5.51
N ASN A 192 5.89 -3.88 -4.65
CA ASN A 192 6.06 -4.13 -3.22
C ASN A 192 5.46 -3.03 -2.35
N TYR A 193 5.33 -3.33 -1.05
CA TYR A 193 4.76 -2.40 -0.09
C TYR A 193 5.58 -1.10 0.04
N LYS A 194 6.91 -1.15 -0.10
CA LYS A 194 7.76 0.06 -0.02
C LYS A 194 7.41 1.06 -1.12
N LYS A 195 7.14 0.57 -2.34
CA LYS A 195 6.69 1.38 -3.49
C LYS A 195 5.24 1.83 -3.28
N ALA A 196 4.36 0.96 -2.81
CA ALA A 196 2.95 1.28 -2.55
C ALA A 196 2.80 2.38 -1.49
N ARG A 197 3.54 2.26 -0.38
CA ARG A 197 3.58 3.24 0.71
C ARG A 197 3.95 4.65 0.23
N LYS A 198 4.87 4.78 -0.74
CA LYS A 198 5.23 6.10 -1.31
C LYS A 198 4.03 6.75 -2.00
N TRP A 199 3.25 5.97 -2.75
CA TRP A 199 2.02 6.45 -3.38
C TRP A 199 0.98 6.84 -2.33
N TYR A 200 0.77 6.02 -1.30
CA TYR A 200 -0.18 6.30 -0.23
C TYR A 200 0.14 7.62 0.49
N VAL A 201 1.38 7.78 0.93
CA VAL A 201 1.83 9.00 1.61
C VAL A 201 1.65 10.23 0.71
N MET A 202 2.04 10.14 -0.57
CA MET A 202 1.89 11.25 -1.50
C MET A 202 0.42 11.64 -1.70
N THR A 203 -0.47 10.66 -1.88
CA THR A 203 -1.91 10.92 -2.05
C THR A 203 -2.54 11.53 -0.80
N PHE A 204 -2.24 11.03 0.40
CA PHE A 204 -2.82 11.58 1.63
C PHE A 204 -2.25 12.95 1.99
N LEU A 205 -0.99 13.22 1.68
CA LEU A 205 -0.43 14.57 1.79
C LEU A 205 -1.15 15.54 0.85
N VAL A 206 -1.37 15.15 -0.42
CA VAL A 206 -2.13 15.98 -1.37
C VAL A 206 -3.57 16.20 -0.87
N TRP A 207 -4.21 15.15 -0.33
CA TRP A 207 -5.56 15.24 0.22
C TRP A 207 -5.67 16.24 1.38
N GLU A 208 -4.75 16.20 2.35
CA GLU A 208 -4.73 17.15 3.46
C GLU A 208 -4.35 18.56 3.00
N ILE A 209 -3.42 18.71 2.05
CA ILE A 209 -3.09 20.01 1.44
C ILE A 209 -4.31 20.59 0.72
N LEU A 210 -5.11 19.79 0.02
CA LEU A 210 -6.34 20.25 -0.62
C LEU A 210 -7.37 20.72 0.41
N HIS A 211 -7.56 20.00 1.51
CA HIS A 211 -8.44 20.45 2.61
C HIS A 211 -7.95 21.76 3.23
N LEU A 212 -6.64 21.88 3.41
CA LEU A 212 -5.99 23.08 3.91
C LEU A 212 -6.19 24.28 2.95
N LEU A 213 -5.92 24.11 1.65
CA LEU A 213 -6.05 25.17 0.65
C LEU A 213 -7.50 25.58 0.39
N THR A 214 -8.44 24.65 0.50
CA THR A 214 -9.88 24.93 0.36
C THR A 214 -10.49 25.51 1.63
N LEU A 215 -9.70 25.67 2.69
CA LEU A 215 -10.12 26.12 4.01
C LEU A 215 -11.24 25.24 4.61
N SER A 216 -11.38 24.01 4.11
CA SER A 216 -12.42 23.06 4.52
C SER A 216 -12.14 22.49 5.89
N ASP A 217 -10.86 22.35 6.25
CA ASP A 217 -10.39 21.73 7.49
C ASP A 217 -8.93 22.12 7.77
N VAL A 218 -8.44 21.81 8.99
CA VAL A 218 -7.04 21.98 9.41
C VAL A 218 -6.20 20.80 8.92
N PHE A 219 -4.91 21.01 8.67
CA PHE A 219 -4.01 19.90 8.35
C PHE A 219 -3.86 18.94 9.55
N ASP A 220 -4.29 17.68 9.40
CA ASP A 220 -4.26 16.70 10.49
C ASP A 220 -3.41 15.47 10.16
N VAL A 221 -2.29 15.32 10.88
CA VAL A 221 -1.38 14.18 10.75
C VAL A 221 -2.04 12.88 11.21
N TRP A 222 -2.98 12.93 12.15
CA TRP A 222 -3.70 11.74 12.63
C TRP A 222 -4.59 11.15 11.53
N ARG A 223 -5.24 11.98 10.70
CA ARG A 223 -5.98 11.52 9.52
C ARG A 223 -5.08 10.81 8.52
N ILE A 224 -3.87 11.33 8.29
CA ILE A 224 -2.87 10.65 7.44
C ILE A 224 -2.56 9.26 8.01
N ALA A 225 -2.34 9.14 9.32
CA ALA A 225 -2.04 7.86 9.96
C ALA A 225 -3.19 6.84 9.83
N ILE A 226 -4.44 7.26 10.02
CA ILE A 226 -5.63 6.39 9.86
C ILE A 226 -5.81 5.97 8.40
N ASN A 227 -5.69 6.90 7.45
CA ASN A 227 -5.79 6.60 6.03
C ASN A 227 -4.67 5.66 5.57
N MET A 228 -3.47 5.82 6.12
CA MET A 228 -2.37 4.88 5.92
C MET A 228 -2.73 3.47 6.39
N LEU A 229 -3.36 3.31 7.55
CA LEU A 229 -3.83 2.00 8.02
C LEU A 229 -4.86 1.39 7.06
N GLY A 230 -5.84 2.17 6.59
CA GLY A 230 -6.80 1.71 5.58
C GLY A 230 -6.14 1.25 4.28
N ALA A 231 -5.15 2.01 3.79
CA ALA A 231 -4.40 1.65 2.59
C ALA A 231 -3.58 0.38 2.78
N SER A 232 -2.96 0.19 3.96
CA SER A 232 -2.23 -1.04 4.29
C SER A 232 -3.16 -2.25 4.32
N VAL A 233 -4.38 -2.13 4.86
CA VAL A 233 -5.39 -3.19 4.82
C VAL A 233 -5.78 -3.53 3.39
N GLY A 234 -5.99 -2.52 2.54
CA GLY A 234 -6.24 -2.73 1.11
C GLY A 234 -5.11 -3.44 0.37
N TYR A 235 -3.86 -3.09 0.69
CA TYR A 235 -2.69 -3.77 0.14
C TYR A 235 -2.59 -5.23 0.60
N LEU A 236 -2.95 -5.52 1.85
CA LEU A 236 -2.98 -6.88 2.37
C LEU A 236 -4.05 -7.72 1.66
N LEU A 237 -5.23 -7.16 1.37
CA LEU A 237 -6.24 -7.82 0.54
C LEU A 237 -5.71 -8.14 -0.87
N PHE A 238 -4.93 -7.23 -1.46
CA PHE A 238 -4.27 -7.46 -2.75
C PHE A 238 -3.32 -8.66 -2.68
N ILE A 239 -2.47 -8.74 -1.65
CA ILE A 239 -1.56 -9.89 -1.46
C ILE A 239 -2.35 -11.19 -1.35
N ILE A 240 -3.39 -11.23 -0.53
CA ILE A 240 -4.20 -12.44 -0.33
C ILE A 240 -4.79 -12.91 -1.66
N ILE A 241 -5.35 -12.01 -2.46
CA ILE A 241 -5.92 -12.35 -3.78
C ILE A 241 -4.84 -12.87 -4.74
N MET A 242 -3.66 -12.25 -4.76
CA MET A 242 -2.55 -12.70 -5.60
C MET A 242 -2.04 -14.09 -5.19
N GLN A 243 -1.92 -14.36 -3.89
CA GLN A 243 -1.53 -15.67 -3.37
C GLN A 243 -2.55 -16.76 -3.73
N MET A 244 -3.84 -16.45 -3.62
CA MET A 244 -4.91 -17.37 -4.03
C MET A 244 -4.84 -17.67 -5.51
N ASP A 245 -4.72 -16.64 -6.35
CA ASP A 245 -4.64 -16.80 -7.80
C ASP A 245 -3.41 -17.63 -8.23
N ASN A 246 -2.24 -17.38 -7.63
CA ASN A 246 -1.04 -18.19 -7.87
C ASN A 246 -1.25 -19.66 -7.50
N LYS A 247 -1.85 -19.95 -6.33
CA LYS A 247 -2.20 -21.32 -5.93
C LYS A 247 -3.14 -21.99 -6.94
N PHE A 248 -4.16 -21.29 -7.43
CA PHE A 248 -5.07 -21.82 -8.46
C PHE A 248 -4.36 -22.09 -9.78
N ARG A 249 -3.43 -21.24 -10.22
CA ARG A 249 -2.65 -21.47 -11.45
C ARG A 249 -1.78 -22.73 -11.32
N VAL A 250 -1.11 -22.92 -10.19
CA VAL A 250 -0.27 -24.11 -9.93
C VAL A 250 -1.10 -25.38 -9.90
N MET A 251 -2.23 -25.40 -9.19
CA MET A 251 -3.14 -26.54 -9.17
C MET A 251 -3.66 -26.89 -10.56
N ARG A 252 -4.01 -25.88 -11.36
CA ARG A 252 -4.45 -26.08 -12.74
C ARG A 252 -3.38 -26.79 -13.58
N LYS A 253 -2.13 -26.33 -13.56
CA LYS A 253 -1.03 -26.97 -14.32
C LYS A 253 -0.89 -28.46 -13.99
N LYS A 254 -0.86 -28.81 -12.69
CA LYS A 254 -0.77 -30.20 -12.22
C LYS A 254 -1.90 -31.13 -12.70
N ILE A 255 -3.08 -30.58 -12.99
CA ILE A 255 -4.24 -31.34 -13.47
C ILE A 255 -4.15 -31.58 -14.99
N PHE A 256 -3.55 -30.67 -15.76
CA PHE A 256 -3.45 -30.78 -17.22
C PHE A 256 -2.14 -31.44 -17.70
N GLU A 257 -1.14 -31.59 -16.82
CA GLU A 257 0.12 -32.30 -17.10
C GLU A 257 0.10 -33.77 -16.66
N ASN A 258 -1.00 -34.25 -16.06
CA ASN A 258 -1.31 -35.68 -15.82
C ASN A 258 -2.39 -36.16 -16.79
#